data_AF-A0A6F9CT25-F1
#
_entry.id   AF-A0A6F9CT25-F1
#
_cell.length_a   1.000
_cell.length_b   1.000
_cell.length_c   1.000
_cell.angle_alpha   90.00
_cell.angle_beta   90.00
_cell.angle_gamma   90.00
#
_symmetry.space_group_name_H-M   'P 1'
#
loop_
_entity.id
_entity.type
_entity.pdbx_description
1 polymer ?
#
loop_
_entity_poly.entity_id
_entity_poly.type
_entity_poly.pdbx_seq_one_letter_code
_entity_poly.pdbx_strand_id
1 'polypeptide(L)'
;MVTLCSPDQALLDSAEAALRPSLQVYRSLLAEPSVVPGARASEVGLATGLTQDGLTLVGMEQLAVHAFTQALLEPVKALGEKAGTLADLAILRGYGG
;
A
#
# COMPACT_ATOMS: atom_id res chain seq x y z
N MET A 1 -8.57 15.30 -23.37
CA MET A 1 -7.68 14.57 -24.31
C MET A 1 -6.27 15.08 -24.05
N VAL A 2 -5.35 14.22 -23.60
CA VAL A 2 -3.94 14.58 -23.35
C VAL A 2 -3.10 13.98 -24.47
N THR A 3 -2.26 14.80 -25.12
CA THR A 3 -1.33 14.36 -26.16
C THR A 3 0.09 14.30 -25.58
N LEU A 4 0.75 13.16 -25.75
CA LEU A 4 2.15 12.95 -25.35
C LEU A 4 3.03 13.01 -26.58
N CYS A 5 4.17 13.68 -26.46
CA CYS A 5 5.13 13.83 -27.54
C CYS A 5 6.51 13.43 -27.04
N SER A 6 7.09 12.39 -27.62
CA SER A 6 8.44 11.92 -27.37
C SER A 6 8.99 11.35 -28.69
N PRO A 7 10.29 11.58 -29.02
CA PRO A 7 10.94 10.91 -30.13
C PRO A 7 11.22 9.42 -29.84
N ASP A 8 11.23 9.02 -28.57
CA ASP A 8 11.44 7.65 -28.13
C ASP A 8 10.09 6.97 -27.84
N GLN A 9 9.83 5.87 -28.55
CA GLN A 9 8.56 5.12 -28.45
C GLN A 9 8.41 4.41 -27.10
N ALA A 10 9.48 3.87 -26.52
CA ALA A 10 9.41 3.18 -25.25
C ALA A 10 9.09 4.14 -24.10
N LEU A 11 9.62 5.36 -24.16
CA LEU A 11 9.27 6.44 -23.25
C LEU A 11 7.81 6.88 -23.43
N LEU A 12 7.31 6.94 -24.66
CA LEU A 12 5.92 7.26 -24.95
C LEU A 12 4.97 6.22 -24.32
N ASP A 13 5.26 4.93 -24.53
CA ASP A 13 4.48 3.83 -24.00
C ASP A 13 4.50 3.81 -22.46
N SER A 14 5.68 4.05 -21.86
CA SER A 14 5.84 4.16 -20.41
C SER A 14 5.06 5.35 -19.83
N ALA A 15 5.11 6.50 -20.49
CA ALA A 15 4.36 7.69 -20.07
C ALA A 15 2.84 7.47 -20.16
N GLU A 16 2.35 6.83 -21.23
CA GLU A 16 0.94 6.46 -21.35
C GLU A 16 0.51 5.48 -20.24
N ALA A 17 1.33 4.45 -20.00
CA ALA A 17 1.09 3.46 -18.96
C ALA A 17 1.07 4.08 -17.55
N ALA A 18 1.86 5.12 -17.30
CA ALA A 18 1.86 5.86 -16.03
C ALA A 18 0.67 6.80 -15.89
N LEU A 19 0.29 7.51 -16.96
CA LEU A 19 -0.78 8.52 -16.90
C LEU A 19 -2.18 7.92 -16.77
N ARG A 20 -2.42 6.77 -17.42
CA ARG A 20 -3.72 6.09 -17.40
C ARG A 20 -4.22 5.81 -15.96
N PRO A 21 -3.45 5.15 -15.06
CA PRO A 21 -3.89 4.93 -13.69
C PRO A 21 -3.97 6.23 -12.87
N SER A 22 -3.11 7.23 -13.11
CA SER A 22 -3.19 8.52 -12.42
C SER A 22 -4.52 9.23 -12.67
N LEU A 23 -4.98 9.25 -13.92
CA LEU A 23 -6.28 9.83 -14.27
C LEU A 23 -7.45 9.03 -13.69
N GLN A 24 -7.31 7.71 -13.60
CA GLN A 24 -8.30 6.86 -12.96
C GLN A 24 -8.42 7.18 -11.46
N VAL A 25 -7.31 7.30 -10.74
CA VAL A 25 -7.30 7.71 -9.32
C VAL A 25 -7.93 9.08 -9.14
N TYR A 26 -7.59 10.06 -10.01
CA TYR A 26 -8.22 11.38 -9.95
C TYR A 26 -9.74 11.32 -10.14
N ARG A 27 -10.22 10.51 -11.09
CA ARG A 27 -11.67 10.29 -11.28
C ARG A 27 -12.32 9.64 -10.05
N SER A 28 -11.66 8.68 -9.41
CA SER A 28 -12.16 8.07 -8.17
C SER A 28 -12.26 9.10 -7.05
N LEU A 29 -11.27 9.98 -6.90
CA LEU A 29 -11.28 11.05 -5.90
C LEU A 29 -12.42 12.06 -6.10
N LEU A 30 -12.83 12.31 -7.35
CA LEU A 30 -13.99 13.16 -7.64
C LEU A 30 -15.32 12.50 -7.22
N ALA A 31 -15.40 11.16 -7.25
CA ALA A 31 -16.58 10.42 -6.84
C ALA A 31 -16.62 10.19 -5.32
N GLU A 32 -15.47 9.87 -4.72
CA GLU A 32 -15.30 9.66 -3.30
C GLU A 32 -14.06 10.43 -2.80
N PRO A 33 -14.23 11.53 -2.03
CA PRO A 33 -13.12 12.38 -1.60
C PRO A 33 -12.41 11.85 -0.35
N SER A 34 -12.62 10.60 0.04
CA SER A 34 -11.94 9.99 1.18
C SER A 34 -10.50 9.62 0.78
N VAL A 35 -9.54 9.97 1.66
CA VAL A 35 -8.12 9.69 1.44
C VAL A 35 -7.54 9.03 2.67
N VAL A 36 -6.55 8.16 2.45
CA VAL A 36 -5.84 7.45 3.51
C VAL A 36 -4.33 7.71 3.40
N PRO A 37 -3.59 7.67 4.52
CA PRO A 37 -2.13 7.83 4.49
C PRO A 37 -1.44 6.82 3.56
N GLY A 38 -0.61 7.32 2.64
CA GLY A 38 0.13 6.50 1.68
C GLY A 38 1.37 5.81 2.27
N ALA A 39 2.33 5.47 1.41
CA ALA A 39 3.61 4.85 1.80
C ALA A 39 3.48 3.62 2.71
N ARG A 40 2.41 2.85 2.53
CA ARG A 40 2.05 1.67 3.33
C ARG A 40 1.67 1.94 4.79
N ALA A 41 1.51 3.20 5.20
CA ALA A 41 1.11 3.56 6.57
C ALA A 41 -0.31 3.07 6.90
N SER A 42 -1.21 3.08 5.93
CA SER A 42 -2.58 2.55 6.10
C SER A 42 -2.58 1.06 6.41
N GLU A 43 -1.75 0.27 5.73
CA GLU A 43 -1.61 -1.17 5.95
C GLU A 43 -1.05 -1.49 7.34
N VAL A 44 -0.07 -0.70 7.83
CA VAL A 44 0.46 -0.84 9.19
C VAL A 44 -0.59 -0.47 10.25
N GLY A 45 -1.34 0.60 10.03
CA GLY A 45 -2.46 0.99 10.91
C GLY A 45 -3.54 -0.08 10.98
N LEU A 46 -3.93 -0.64 9.83
CA LEU A 46 -4.89 -1.75 9.75
C LEU A 46 -4.37 -3.01 10.44
N ALA A 47 -3.10 -3.37 10.25
CA ALA A 47 -2.49 -4.52 10.93
C ALA A 47 -2.48 -4.33 12.45
N THR A 48 -2.23 -3.11 12.93
CA THR A 48 -2.30 -2.78 14.36
C THR A 48 -3.71 -2.97 14.92
N GLY A 49 -4.72 -2.39 14.25
CA GLY A 49 -6.11 -2.50 14.66
C GLY A 49 -6.62 -3.94 14.66
N LEU A 50 -6.39 -4.67 13.56
CA LEU A 50 -6.77 -6.09 13.45
C LEU A 50 -6.06 -6.98 14.47
N THR A 51 -4.83 -6.64 14.87
CA THR A 51 -4.13 -7.38 15.93
C THR A 51 -4.81 -7.15 17.28
N GLN A 52 -5.24 -5.93 17.58
CA GLN A 52 -5.99 -5.63 18.80
C GLN A 52 -7.36 -6.31 18.81
N ASP A 53 -8.10 -6.25 17.70
CA ASP A 53 -9.39 -6.90 17.56
C ASP A 53 -9.26 -8.42 17.62
N GLY A 54 -8.22 -8.98 17.02
CA GLY A 54 -7.92 -10.42 17.03
C GLY A 54 -7.67 -11.00 18.42
N LEU A 55 -7.26 -10.18 19.41
CA LEU A 55 -7.12 -10.62 20.81
C LEU A 55 -8.46 -10.97 21.46
N THR A 56 -9.58 -10.49 20.90
CA THR A 56 -10.93 -10.79 21.40
C THR A 56 -11.47 -12.12 20.88
N LEU A 57 -10.84 -12.68 19.83
CA LEU A 57 -11.22 -13.94 19.20
C LEU A 57 -10.45 -15.11 19.84
N VAL A 58 -11.00 -16.32 19.73
CA VAL A 58 -10.39 -17.52 20.30
C VAL A 58 -10.32 -18.63 19.25
N GLY A 59 -9.23 -19.40 19.27
CA GLY A 59 -9.08 -20.59 18.43
C GLY A 59 -8.68 -20.28 16.99
N MET A 60 -9.31 -20.93 16.02
CA MET A 60 -8.89 -20.84 14.61
C MET A 60 -9.10 -19.46 14.00
N GLU A 61 -10.12 -18.72 14.44
CA GLU A 61 -10.41 -17.37 13.92
C GLU A 61 -9.28 -16.39 14.28
N GLN A 62 -8.74 -16.48 15.50
CA GLN A 62 -7.60 -15.68 15.93
C GLN A 62 -6.38 -15.94 15.05
N LEU A 63 -6.11 -17.20 14.70
CA LEU A 63 -4.99 -17.56 13.81
C LEU A 63 -5.20 -17.03 12.39
N ALA A 64 -6.42 -17.07 11.87
CA ALA A 64 -6.76 -16.54 10.57
C ALA A 64 -6.58 -15.02 10.51
N VAL A 65 -7.07 -14.29 11.52
CA VAL A 65 -6.86 -12.85 11.63
C VAL A 65 -5.38 -12.53 11.73
N HIS A 66 -4.62 -13.26 12.56
CA HIS A 66 -3.18 -13.06 12.67
C HIS A 66 -2.43 -13.33 11.35
N ALA A 67 -2.78 -14.38 10.62
CA ALA A 67 -2.19 -14.65 9.32
C ALA A 67 -2.50 -13.53 8.31
N PHE A 68 -3.71 -12.97 8.36
CA PHE A 68 -4.09 -11.84 7.53
C PHE A 68 -3.33 -10.56 7.90
N THR A 69 -3.13 -10.26 9.19
CA THR A 69 -2.32 -9.10 9.59
C THR A 69 -0.87 -9.23 9.14
N GLN A 70 -0.30 -10.44 9.18
CA GLN A 70 1.05 -10.69 8.62
C GLN A 70 1.08 -10.46 7.10
N ALA A 71 0.05 -10.91 6.37
CA ALA A 71 -0.03 -10.69 4.93
C ALA A 71 -0.13 -9.20 4.55
N LEU A 72 -0.81 -8.38 5.37
CA LEU A 72 -0.88 -6.92 5.17
C LEU A 72 0.49 -6.24 5.31
N LEU A 73 1.42 -6.81 6.08
CA LEU A 73 2.76 -6.25 6.29
C LEU A 73 3.75 -6.65 5.20
N GLU A 74 3.45 -7.64 4.36
CA GLU A 74 4.37 -8.10 3.32
C GLU A 74 4.71 -7.01 2.28
N PRO A 75 3.75 -6.20 1.79
CA PRO A 75 4.06 -5.07 0.93
C PRO A 75 4.88 -3.96 1.61
N VAL A 76 4.81 -3.83 2.95
CA VAL A 76 5.61 -2.89 3.73
C VAL A 76 7.08 -3.32 3.72
N LYS A 77 7.33 -4.61 3.96
CA LYS A 77 8.67 -5.21 3.89
C LYS A 77 9.30 -5.01 2.52
N ALA A 78 8.56 -5.36 1.47
CA ALA A 78 9.02 -5.22 0.09
C ALA A 78 9.34 -3.76 -0.27
N LEU A 79 8.60 -2.78 0.28
CA LEU A 79 8.92 -1.36 0.09
C LEU A 79 10.20 -0.97 0.83
N GLY A 80 10.35 -1.43 2.08
CA GLY A 80 11.56 -1.20 2.88
C GLY A 80 12.82 -1.75 2.22
N GLU A 81 12.76 -2.98 1.72
CA GLU A 81 13.87 -3.64 1.00
C GLU A 81 14.27 -2.87 -0.26
N LYS A 82 13.29 -2.42 -1.06
CA LYS A 82 13.54 -1.58 -2.25
C LYS A 82 14.13 -0.22 -1.90
N ALA A 83 13.84 0.29 -0.70
CA ALA A 83 14.43 1.52 -0.16
C ALA A 83 15.79 1.31 0.54
N GLY A 84 16.32 0.08 0.55
CA GLY A 84 17.60 -0.25 1.21
C GLY A 84 17.51 -0.35 2.74
N THR A 85 16.31 -0.46 3.30
CA THR A 85 16.07 -0.70 4.73
C THR A 85 15.82 -2.18 4.97
N LEU A 86 16.24 -2.72 6.12
CA LEU A 86 15.86 -4.08 6.51
C LEU A 86 14.34 -4.18 6.69
N ALA A 87 13.74 -5.25 6.15
CA ALA A 87 12.30 -5.50 6.17
C ALA A 87 11.66 -5.32 7.55
N ASP A 88 12.28 -5.90 8.59
CA ASP A 88 11.77 -5.83 9.96
C ASP A 88 11.90 -4.43 10.58
N LEU A 89 12.96 -3.69 10.23
CA LEU A 89 13.14 -2.30 10.66
C LEU A 89 12.11 -1.36 10.01
N ALA A 90 11.70 -1.64 8.77
CA ALA A 90 10.65 -0.88 8.10
C ALA A 90 9.30 -1.03 8.82
N ILE A 91 8.98 -2.25 9.27
CA ILE A 91 7.79 -2.52 10.06
C ILE A 91 7.86 -1.84 11.43
N LEU A 92 8.99 -1.98 12.15
CA LEU A 92 9.17 -1.38 13.47
C LEU A 92 9.05 0.15 13.44
N ARG A 93 9.59 0.81 12.40
CA ARG A 93 9.38 2.25 12.20
C ARG A 93 7.92 2.61 11.94
N GLY A 94 7.18 1.75 11.25
CA GLY A 94 5.76 1.95 11.00
C GLY A 94 4.90 1.87 12.26
N TYR A 95 5.27 1.03 13.23
CA TYR A 95 4.59 0.94 14.54
C TYR A 95 4.96 2.07 15.51
N GLY A 96 6.13 2.68 15.36
CA GLY A 96 6.67 3.71 16.26
C GLY A 96 6.24 5.15 15.97
N GLY A 97 5.12 5.34 15.27
CA GLY A 97 4.54 6.65 14.96
C GLY A 97 3.94 7.36 16.15
#